data_AF-A0A496YPT5-F1
#
_entry.id   AF-A0A496YPT5-F1
#
_cell.length_a   1.000
_cell.length_b   1.000
_cell.length_c   1.000
_cell.angle_alpha   90.00
_cell.angle_beta   90.00
_cell.angle_gamma   90.00
#
_symmetry.space_group_name_H-M   'P 1'
#
loop_
_entity.id
_entity.type
_entity.pdbx_description
1 polymer ?
#
loop_
_entity_poly.entity_id
_entity_poly.type
_entity_poly.pdbx_seq_one_letter_code
_entity_poly.pdbx_strand_id
1 'polypeptide(L)'
;MDQKNFIYLDGEKIPHFHSLSGFAYKEVYRKSDWDKELTDPGQYPFTRGIHRDMYRGRLWTRRQQSGFGTPEQSNERIKYLLKIGQTGINMDTDIGTKLGLDPDHPLARADVGLQGTSLCTYEDIEALYADIPLDRVSSTLIVQPPCSAVIMSQYLLMAKERGIPWEKLIGTIMNCALTQFVGPTYESVTAFFPIDLTVKIGLDVMEYIVQRVPRWNIVNINAYNVRETGVDAVQEAAFSISLAADYIRRLMGRGLDVDRFAHRMAFFGAAHIDLFEEVAKLRAMRRIWARMLRETFGAKNERSLWFRTAIQTSALPLTAQQPLNNIVRATIQTLAAVLAGTQSIHTTGYDEAYSLPTEESHKLSIRTQQIIAYETKVVNSVDPLGGSYLVESLTDQLE
;
A
#
# COMPACT_ATOMS: atom_id res chain seq x y z
N MET A 1 -49.65 -8.36 21.00
CA MET A 1 -48.19 -8.11 21.05
C MET A 1 -47.56 -9.40 21.54
N ASP A 2 -47.06 -10.21 20.62
CA ASP A 2 -46.48 -11.52 20.94
C ASP A 2 -45.20 -11.36 21.76
N GLN A 3 -45.09 -12.15 22.83
CA GLN A 3 -43.97 -12.22 23.78
C GLN A 3 -42.63 -12.72 23.19
N LYS A 4 -42.41 -12.63 21.88
CA LYS A 4 -41.22 -13.20 21.21
C LYS A 4 -40.00 -12.27 21.10
N ASN A 5 -40.04 -11.05 21.65
CA ASN A 5 -38.98 -10.06 21.43
C ASN A 5 -38.22 -9.60 22.69
N PHE A 6 -37.95 -10.49 23.64
CA PHE A 6 -37.01 -10.19 24.73
C PHE A 6 -35.81 -11.15 24.73
N ILE A 7 -35.07 -11.18 23.61
CA ILE A 7 -33.70 -11.72 23.54
C ILE A 7 -32.72 -10.86 24.37
N TYR A 8 -33.19 -9.70 24.85
CA TYR A 8 -32.42 -8.73 25.63
C TYR A 8 -31.77 -9.30 26.90
N LEU A 9 -32.39 -10.28 27.58
CA LEU A 9 -31.90 -10.79 28.86
C LEU A 9 -30.72 -11.77 28.73
N ASP A 10 -30.61 -12.49 27.62
CA ASP A 10 -29.49 -13.43 27.38
C ASP A 10 -28.26 -12.74 26.77
N GLY A 11 -28.44 -11.50 26.27
CA GLY A 11 -27.43 -10.72 25.57
C GLY A 11 -27.07 -11.30 24.20
N GLU A 12 -26.56 -10.46 23.30
CA GLU A 12 -25.96 -10.94 22.06
C GLU A 12 -24.61 -11.60 22.36
N LYS A 13 -24.44 -12.85 21.91
CA LYS A 13 -23.17 -13.58 22.04
C LYS A 13 -22.58 -13.83 20.67
N ILE A 14 -21.34 -13.40 20.48
CA ILE A 14 -20.56 -13.75 19.30
C ILE A 14 -20.20 -15.25 19.43
N PRO A 15 -20.46 -16.07 18.40
CA PRO A 15 -20.28 -17.52 18.51
C PRO A 15 -18.82 -17.96 18.48
N HIS A 16 -17.92 -17.17 17.88
CA HIS A 16 -16.53 -17.53 17.66
C HIS A 16 -15.60 -16.33 17.88
N PHE A 17 -14.55 -16.53 18.68
CA PHE A 17 -13.50 -15.53 18.94
C PHE A 17 -12.21 -15.94 18.22
N HIS A 18 -12.22 -15.82 16.90
CA HIS A 18 -11.05 -16.07 16.06
C HIS A 18 -10.70 -14.81 15.27
N SER A 19 -9.42 -14.67 14.95
CA SER A 19 -8.98 -13.69 13.95
C SER A 19 -9.47 -14.08 12.56
N LEU A 20 -9.31 -13.19 11.58
CA LEU A 20 -9.70 -13.49 10.20
C LEU A 20 -8.81 -14.56 9.56
N SER A 21 -7.58 -14.76 10.05
CA SER A 21 -6.73 -15.90 9.67
C SER A 21 -6.96 -17.15 10.51
N GLY A 22 -7.96 -17.15 11.40
CA GLY A 22 -8.36 -18.32 12.18
C GLY A 22 -7.57 -18.54 13.47
N PHE A 23 -6.79 -17.56 13.96
CA PHE A 23 -6.14 -17.67 15.27
C PHE A 23 -7.17 -17.51 16.39
N ALA A 24 -7.17 -18.43 17.36
CA ALA A 24 -8.07 -18.33 18.50
C ALA A 24 -7.63 -17.17 19.43
N TYR A 25 -8.53 -16.22 19.67
CA TYR A 25 -8.34 -15.21 20.70
C TYR A 25 -8.64 -15.80 22.07
N LYS A 26 -7.69 -15.68 22.99
CA LYS A 26 -7.93 -15.99 24.41
C LYS A 26 -8.84 -14.92 24.99
N GLU A 27 -9.69 -15.33 25.94
CA GLU A 27 -10.53 -14.41 26.71
C GLU A 27 -9.69 -13.31 27.39
N VAL A 28 -8.52 -13.69 27.93
CA VAL A 28 -7.58 -12.77 28.57
C VAL A 28 -6.15 -13.21 28.29
N TYR A 29 -5.33 -12.30 27.76
CA TYR A 29 -3.88 -12.47 27.64
C TYR A 29 -3.18 -11.89 28.87
N ARG A 30 -2.19 -12.62 29.39
CA ARG A 30 -1.43 -12.31 30.60
C ARG A 30 0.06 -12.32 30.31
N LYS A 31 0.85 -11.91 31.30
CA LYS A 31 2.32 -12.01 31.24
C LYS A 31 2.81 -13.41 30.88
N SER A 32 2.12 -14.47 31.33
CA SER A 32 2.47 -15.86 30.97
C SER A 32 2.36 -16.17 29.48
N ASP A 33 1.58 -15.40 28.73
CA ASP A 33 1.44 -15.58 27.27
C ASP A 33 2.58 -14.89 26.51
N TRP A 34 3.18 -13.85 27.09
CA TRP A 34 4.30 -13.13 26.51
C TRP A 34 5.18 -12.47 27.59
N ASP A 35 6.35 -13.06 27.84
CA ASP A 35 7.35 -12.61 28.82
C ASP A 35 8.72 -12.45 28.15
N LYS A 36 8.80 -11.55 27.17
CA LYS A 36 10.04 -11.19 26.46
C LYS A 36 10.30 -9.70 26.59
N GLU A 37 11.54 -9.27 26.35
CA GLU A 37 11.88 -7.85 26.32
C GLU A 37 11.52 -7.22 24.97
N LEU A 38 11.04 -5.98 25.01
CA LEU A 38 10.79 -5.18 23.80
C LEU A 38 12.01 -4.37 23.42
N THR A 39 12.37 -4.42 22.14
CA THR A 39 13.34 -3.50 21.55
C THR A 39 12.73 -2.11 21.36
N ASP A 40 13.54 -1.07 21.52
CA ASP A 40 13.10 0.31 21.28
C ASP A 40 12.75 0.58 19.80
N PRO A 41 11.84 1.54 19.51
CA PRO A 41 11.56 1.95 18.13
C PRO A 41 12.81 2.54 17.46
N GLY A 42 12.94 2.28 16.15
CA GLY A 42 14.13 2.65 15.39
C GLY A 42 15.35 1.75 15.63
N GLN A 43 15.22 0.68 16.41
CA GLN A 43 16.27 -0.33 16.58
C GLN A 43 15.87 -1.65 15.93
N TYR A 44 16.86 -2.41 15.45
CA TYR A 44 16.64 -3.75 14.91
C TYR A 44 15.94 -4.66 15.94
N PRO A 45 14.91 -5.46 15.57
CA PRO A 45 14.41 -5.71 14.22
C PRO A 45 13.23 -4.81 13.79
N PHE A 46 13.15 -3.60 14.34
CA PHE A 46 12.21 -2.52 14.00
C PHE A 46 10.74 -2.84 14.25
N THR A 47 10.44 -3.81 15.12
CA THR A 47 9.06 -4.23 15.46
C THR A 47 8.19 -3.03 15.83
N ARG A 48 8.73 -2.11 16.64
CA ARG A 48 8.03 -0.92 17.14
C ARG A 48 8.04 0.29 16.19
N GLY A 49 8.56 0.11 14.98
CA GLY A 49 8.68 1.16 13.97
C GLY A 49 10.10 1.37 13.48
N ILE A 50 10.24 1.79 12.22
CA ILE A 50 11.52 2.02 11.54
C ILE A 50 12.22 3.33 11.95
N HIS A 51 11.51 4.22 12.65
CA HIS A 51 12.04 5.48 13.16
C HIS A 51 11.82 5.56 14.66
N ARG A 52 12.74 6.19 15.38
CA ARG A 52 12.64 6.35 16.83
C ARG A 52 11.42 7.18 17.25
N ASP A 53 11.09 8.20 16.48
CA ASP A 53 10.04 9.19 16.77
C ASP A 53 8.77 8.99 15.93
N MET A 54 8.78 8.13 14.91
CA MET A 54 7.66 7.82 14.00
C MET A 54 6.82 9.08 13.69
N TYR A 55 5.54 9.07 14.07
CA TYR A 55 4.58 10.13 13.75
C TYR A 55 4.76 11.42 14.56
N ARG A 56 5.60 11.41 15.60
CA ARG A 56 6.02 12.64 16.29
C ARG A 56 6.99 13.45 15.44
N GLY A 57 7.80 12.78 14.63
CA GLY A 57 8.68 13.43 13.65
C GLY A 57 7.91 13.83 12.40
N ARG A 58 7.22 12.87 11.78
CA ARG A 58 6.42 13.11 10.57
C ARG A 58 5.25 12.14 10.47
N LEU A 59 4.04 12.67 10.24
CA LEU A 59 2.86 11.87 9.93
C LEU A 59 3.06 11.02 8.67
N TRP A 60 2.29 9.95 8.54
CA TRP A 60 2.20 9.18 7.30
C TRP A 60 1.75 10.06 6.13
N THR A 61 2.05 9.60 4.92
CA THR A 61 1.56 10.25 3.71
C THR A 61 0.10 9.89 3.51
N ARG A 62 -0.80 10.89 3.57
CA ARG A 62 -2.18 10.75 3.09
C ARG A 62 -2.13 10.70 1.58
N ARG A 63 -2.40 9.54 1.00
CA ARG A 63 -2.21 9.27 -0.42
C ARG A 63 -3.46 8.55 -0.93
N GLN A 64 -4.48 9.32 -1.32
CA GLN A 64 -5.68 8.73 -1.88
C GLN A 64 -5.42 8.31 -3.32
N GLN A 65 -5.82 7.08 -3.66
CA GLN A 65 -5.93 6.64 -5.04
C GLN A 65 -6.99 7.46 -5.74
N SER A 66 -6.69 7.95 -6.94
CA SER A 66 -7.68 8.55 -7.83
C SER A 66 -7.24 8.37 -9.28
N GLY A 67 -8.09 8.77 -10.21
CA GLY A 67 -7.83 8.65 -11.64
C GLY A 67 -9.08 8.12 -12.31
N PHE A 68 -9.61 8.88 -13.24
CA PHE A 68 -10.72 8.49 -14.12
C PHE A 68 -10.80 9.50 -15.26
N GLY A 69 -11.32 9.06 -16.39
CA GLY A 69 -11.49 9.88 -17.59
C GLY A 69 -10.16 10.32 -18.19
N THR A 70 -10.12 11.57 -18.64
CA THR A 70 -8.96 12.13 -19.35
C THR A 70 -7.84 12.55 -18.38
N PRO A 71 -6.60 12.73 -18.88
CA PRO A 71 -5.51 13.28 -18.10
C PRO A 71 -5.83 14.62 -17.43
N GLU A 72 -6.53 15.53 -18.11
CA GLU A 72 -6.90 16.85 -17.58
C GLU A 72 -7.92 16.72 -16.43
N GLN A 73 -8.92 15.85 -16.58
CA GLN A 73 -9.90 15.60 -15.51
C GLN A 73 -9.21 15.01 -14.27
N SER A 74 -8.25 14.12 -14.49
CA SER A 74 -7.45 13.54 -13.43
C SER A 74 -6.47 14.56 -12.81
N ASN A 75 -5.93 15.49 -13.58
CA ASN A 75 -5.12 16.62 -13.09
C ASN A 75 -5.94 17.53 -12.15
N GLU A 76 -7.16 17.90 -12.54
CA GLU A 76 -8.05 18.68 -11.67
C GLU A 76 -8.36 17.93 -10.38
N ARG A 77 -8.56 16.61 -10.44
CA ARG A 77 -8.71 15.77 -9.24
C ARG A 77 -7.45 15.77 -8.37
N ILE A 78 -6.25 15.69 -8.94
CA ILE A 78 -4.98 15.81 -8.20
C ILE A 78 -4.93 17.14 -7.45
N LYS A 79 -5.16 18.26 -8.16
CA LYS A 79 -5.13 19.62 -7.60
C LYS A 79 -6.16 19.77 -6.47
N TYR A 80 -7.37 19.25 -6.66
CA TYR A 80 -8.41 19.22 -5.64
C TYR A 80 -7.96 18.44 -4.38
N LEU A 81 -7.48 17.21 -4.54
CA LEU A 81 -7.07 16.37 -3.42
C LEU A 81 -5.92 17.01 -2.62
N LEU A 82 -4.92 17.57 -3.31
CA LEU A 82 -3.84 18.32 -2.67
C LEU A 82 -4.37 19.52 -1.88
N LYS A 83 -5.30 20.29 -2.45
CA LYS A 83 -5.94 21.42 -1.78
C LYS A 83 -6.65 21.03 -0.48
N ILE A 84 -7.30 19.86 -0.43
CA ILE A 84 -8.06 19.42 0.76
C ILE A 84 -7.25 18.62 1.78
N GLY A 85 -5.95 18.41 1.53
CA GLY A 85 -4.99 17.91 2.52
C GLY A 85 -4.29 16.59 2.16
N GLN A 86 -4.43 16.08 0.94
CA GLN A 86 -3.57 15.01 0.42
C GLN A 86 -2.10 15.47 0.40
N THR A 87 -1.18 14.54 0.63
CA THR A 87 0.26 14.83 0.75
C THR A 87 1.14 14.01 -0.20
N GLY A 88 0.54 13.14 -1.00
CA GLY A 88 1.19 12.40 -2.08
C GLY A 88 0.17 12.01 -3.15
N ILE A 89 0.61 11.93 -4.40
CA ILE A 89 -0.21 11.61 -5.56
C ILE A 89 -0.21 10.10 -5.80
N ASN A 90 -1.35 9.51 -6.14
CA ASN A 90 -1.46 8.09 -6.46
C ASN A 90 -2.47 7.89 -7.57
N MET A 91 -2.01 8.02 -8.81
CA MET A 91 -2.89 7.96 -9.97
C MET A 91 -2.97 6.54 -10.50
N ASP A 92 -4.19 6.05 -10.59
CA ASP A 92 -4.50 4.78 -11.25
C ASP A 92 -4.74 5.02 -12.74
N THR A 93 -4.34 4.04 -13.54
CA THR A 93 -4.49 4.08 -14.99
C THR A 93 -5.62 3.16 -15.42
N ASP A 94 -6.25 3.45 -16.55
CA ASP A 94 -7.28 2.55 -17.07
C ASP A 94 -6.69 1.21 -17.54
N ILE A 95 -7.57 0.27 -17.89
CA ILE A 95 -7.18 -1.08 -18.29
C ILE A 95 -6.45 -1.08 -19.64
N GLY A 96 -6.84 -0.23 -20.59
CA GLY A 96 -6.12 -0.08 -21.86
C GLY A 96 -4.65 0.25 -21.62
N THR A 97 -4.38 1.27 -20.81
CA THR A 97 -3.04 1.68 -20.39
C THR A 97 -2.31 0.55 -19.66
N LYS A 98 -2.98 -0.13 -18.71
CA LYS A 98 -2.39 -1.26 -17.96
C LYS A 98 -1.96 -2.40 -18.89
N LEU A 99 -2.74 -2.68 -19.93
CA LEU A 99 -2.51 -3.75 -20.91
C LEU A 99 -1.59 -3.33 -22.07
N GLY A 100 -1.22 -2.05 -22.17
CA GLY A 100 -0.40 -1.53 -23.27
C GLY A 100 -1.17 -1.41 -24.59
N LEU A 101 -2.47 -1.13 -24.50
CA LEU A 101 -3.35 -0.89 -25.64
C LEU A 101 -3.66 0.60 -25.76
N ASP A 102 -3.55 1.12 -26.97
CA ASP A 102 -3.98 2.48 -27.25
C ASP A 102 -5.52 2.60 -27.16
N PRO A 103 -6.07 3.79 -26.84
CA PRO A 103 -7.51 3.99 -26.64
C PRO A 103 -8.37 3.69 -27.88
N ASP A 104 -7.79 3.78 -29.08
CA ASP A 104 -8.44 3.45 -30.34
C ASP A 104 -8.38 1.95 -30.68
N HIS A 105 -7.65 1.15 -29.90
CA HIS A 105 -7.61 -0.29 -30.06
C HIS A 105 -8.99 -0.90 -29.78
N PRO A 106 -9.51 -1.79 -30.64
CA PRO A 106 -10.86 -2.36 -30.48
C PRO A 106 -11.13 -3.02 -29.12
N LEU A 107 -10.11 -3.62 -28.49
CA LEU A 107 -10.22 -4.22 -27.15
C LEU A 107 -10.26 -3.20 -26.01
N ALA A 108 -9.76 -1.98 -26.20
CA ALA A 108 -9.73 -0.94 -25.16
C ALA A 108 -11.05 -0.15 -25.08
N ARG A 109 -11.84 -0.13 -26.17
CA ARG A 109 -12.99 0.76 -26.39
C ARG A 109 -13.97 0.88 -25.21
N ALA A 110 -14.21 -0.21 -24.47
CA ALA A 110 -15.19 -0.22 -23.38
C ALA A 110 -14.64 0.32 -22.04
N ASP A 111 -13.31 0.37 -21.89
CA ASP A 111 -12.64 0.67 -20.63
C ASP A 111 -11.86 2.00 -20.65
N VAL A 112 -11.78 2.69 -21.79
CA VAL A 112 -11.07 3.97 -21.93
C VAL A 112 -11.54 4.97 -20.88
N GLY A 113 -10.65 5.33 -19.95
CA GLY A 113 -10.93 6.28 -18.89
C GLY A 113 -11.99 5.83 -17.86
N LEU A 114 -12.40 4.56 -17.85
CA LEU A 114 -13.50 4.11 -16.98
C LEU A 114 -13.03 3.78 -15.57
N GLN A 115 -12.01 2.92 -15.45
CA GLN A 115 -11.50 2.41 -14.17
C GLN A 115 -10.22 3.13 -13.71
N GLY A 116 -9.76 4.10 -14.49
CA GLY A 116 -8.55 4.87 -14.23
C GLY A 116 -8.36 5.95 -15.29
N THR A 117 -7.25 6.68 -15.23
CA THR A 117 -6.90 7.67 -16.26
C THR A 117 -6.38 6.98 -17.52
N SER A 118 -6.90 7.34 -18.69
CA SER A 118 -6.34 6.91 -19.98
C SER A 118 -5.02 7.61 -20.27
N LEU A 119 -3.91 6.87 -20.38
CA LEU A 119 -2.58 7.40 -20.69
C LEU A 119 -1.95 6.61 -21.85
N CYS A 120 -1.81 7.23 -23.01
CA CYS A 120 -1.29 6.59 -24.22
C CYS A 120 0.00 7.28 -24.71
N THR A 121 0.00 8.61 -24.65
CA THR A 121 1.05 9.46 -25.23
C THR A 121 1.89 10.17 -24.17
N TYR A 122 2.96 10.82 -24.60
CA TYR A 122 3.76 11.66 -23.71
C TYR A 122 2.95 12.88 -23.24
N GLU A 123 2.17 13.46 -24.15
CA GLU A 123 1.30 14.61 -23.93
C GLU A 123 0.26 14.32 -22.83
N ASP A 124 -0.23 13.08 -22.74
CA ASP A 124 -1.13 12.65 -21.65
C ASP A 124 -0.44 12.72 -20.28
N ILE A 125 0.85 12.35 -20.19
CA ILE A 125 1.63 12.48 -18.95
C ILE A 125 1.84 13.95 -18.61
N GLU A 126 2.13 14.79 -19.60
CA GLU A 126 2.26 16.23 -19.39
C GLU A 126 0.96 16.86 -18.87
N ALA A 127 -0.17 16.51 -19.48
CA ALA A 127 -1.50 16.98 -19.09
C ALA A 127 -1.86 16.49 -17.67
N LEU A 128 -1.65 15.21 -17.36
CA LEU A 128 -1.92 14.65 -16.03
C LEU A 128 -1.17 15.40 -14.92
N TYR A 129 0.08 15.79 -15.19
CA TYR A 129 0.94 16.48 -14.22
C TYR A 129 1.08 17.98 -14.47
N ALA A 130 0.23 18.60 -15.29
CA ALA A 130 0.24 20.03 -15.54
C ALA A 130 0.17 20.82 -14.21
N ASP A 131 1.06 21.81 -14.06
CA ASP A 131 1.23 22.65 -12.85
C ASP A 131 1.56 21.90 -11.54
N ILE A 132 1.89 20.61 -11.60
CA ILE A 132 2.30 19.84 -10.42
C ILE A 132 3.82 19.97 -10.20
N PRO A 133 4.28 20.42 -9.01
CA PRO A 133 5.70 20.53 -8.70
C PRO A 133 6.30 19.15 -8.35
N LEU A 134 6.84 18.47 -9.37
CA LEU A 134 7.35 17.08 -9.28
C LEU A 134 8.53 16.91 -8.29
N ASP A 135 9.26 17.99 -7.98
CA ASP A 135 10.37 18.01 -7.02
C ASP A 135 9.91 18.21 -5.57
N ARG A 136 8.62 18.50 -5.35
CA ARG A 136 8.04 18.80 -4.03
C ARG A 136 6.96 17.82 -3.59
N VAL A 137 6.25 17.21 -4.53
CA VAL A 137 5.17 16.26 -4.24
C VAL A 137 5.57 14.87 -4.68
N SER A 138 5.42 13.90 -3.79
CA SER A 138 5.72 12.51 -4.12
C SER A 138 4.63 11.88 -4.97
N SER A 139 4.97 11.27 -6.11
CA SER A 139 4.01 10.55 -6.96
C SER A 139 4.18 9.04 -6.91
N THR A 140 3.07 8.31 -6.98
CA THR A 140 3.04 6.86 -7.23
C THR A 140 2.50 6.62 -8.63
N LEU A 141 3.28 5.92 -9.45
CA LEU A 141 2.88 5.44 -10.76
C LEU A 141 2.33 4.02 -10.61
N ILE A 142 1.00 3.85 -10.67
CA ILE A 142 0.33 2.55 -10.52
C ILE A 142 0.31 1.84 -11.87
N VAL A 143 1.48 1.40 -12.30
CA VAL A 143 1.66 0.71 -13.58
C VAL A 143 2.61 -0.46 -13.41
N GLN A 144 2.32 -1.54 -14.12
CA GLN A 144 3.07 -2.77 -14.03
C GLN A 144 3.93 -3.00 -15.29
N PRO A 145 4.96 -3.86 -15.26
CA PRO A 145 5.68 -4.22 -16.47
C PRO A 145 4.73 -4.90 -17.47
N PRO A 146 4.94 -4.74 -18.80
CA PRO A 146 5.99 -3.92 -19.41
C PRO A 146 5.69 -2.40 -19.41
N CYS A 147 4.44 -1.99 -19.26
CA CYS A 147 3.99 -0.58 -19.37
C CYS A 147 4.69 0.37 -18.40
N SER A 148 5.09 -0.13 -17.23
CA SER A 148 5.89 0.61 -16.25
C SER A 148 7.17 1.21 -16.82
N ALA A 149 7.83 0.54 -17.78
CA ALA A 149 9.02 1.08 -18.44
C ALA A 149 8.68 2.32 -19.29
N VAL A 150 7.58 2.26 -20.03
CA VAL A 150 7.11 3.34 -20.90
C VAL A 150 6.71 4.55 -20.07
N ILE A 151 5.81 4.35 -19.10
CA ILE A 151 5.28 5.44 -18.26
C ILE A 151 6.39 6.06 -17.40
N MET A 152 7.32 5.25 -16.87
CA MET A 152 8.49 5.79 -16.16
C MET A 152 9.36 6.64 -17.10
N SER A 153 9.60 6.18 -18.32
CA SER A 153 10.43 6.93 -19.28
C SER A 153 9.81 8.28 -19.65
N GLN A 154 8.49 8.32 -19.87
CA GLN A 154 7.75 9.56 -20.14
C GLN A 154 7.76 10.50 -18.91
N TYR A 155 7.57 9.96 -17.70
CA TYR A 155 7.66 10.75 -16.47
C TYR A 155 9.05 11.39 -16.27
N LEU A 156 10.12 10.64 -16.58
CA LEU A 156 11.50 11.15 -16.50
C LEU A 156 11.81 12.17 -17.60
N LEU A 157 11.27 11.99 -18.82
CA LEU A 157 11.37 12.97 -19.90
C LEU A 157 10.69 14.28 -19.52
N MET A 158 9.45 14.21 -19.00
CA MET A 158 8.71 15.38 -18.51
C MET A 158 9.49 16.12 -17.43
N ALA A 159 10.07 15.41 -16.46
CA ALA A 159 10.91 16.03 -15.44
C ALA A 159 12.13 16.75 -16.05
N LYS A 160 12.79 16.13 -17.04
CA LYS A 160 13.94 16.70 -17.75
C LYS A 160 13.56 17.98 -18.51
N GLU A 161 12.44 17.97 -19.25
CA GLU A 161 11.96 19.13 -20.01
C GLU A 161 11.55 20.30 -19.10
N ARG A 162 11.00 19.99 -17.92
CA ARG A 162 10.74 20.97 -16.86
C ARG A 162 12.00 21.46 -16.12
N GLY A 163 13.20 21.02 -16.52
CA GLY A 163 14.46 21.39 -15.89
C GLY A 163 14.63 20.85 -14.46
N ILE A 164 13.92 19.77 -14.11
CA ILE A 164 13.96 19.14 -12.78
C ILE A 164 14.98 18.00 -12.81
N PRO A 165 16.09 18.10 -12.06
CA PRO A 165 17.04 17.00 -11.93
C PRO A 165 16.39 15.76 -11.32
N TRP A 166 16.67 14.59 -11.86
CA TRP A 166 16.05 13.33 -11.44
C TRP A 166 16.33 12.98 -9.97
N GLU A 167 17.42 13.50 -9.39
CA GLU A 167 17.76 13.34 -7.98
C GLU A 167 16.77 14.02 -7.04
N LYS A 168 15.99 14.99 -7.54
CA LYS A 168 14.94 15.66 -6.77
C LYS A 168 13.61 14.92 -6.81
N LEU A 169 13.38 14.03 -7.77
CA LEU A 169 12.12 13.31 -7.92
C LEU A 169 11.88 12.36 -6.75
N ILE A 170 10.68 12.41 -6.18
CA ILE A 170 10.29 11.56 -5.05
C ILE A 170 9.09 10.75 -5.51
N GLY A 171 9.14 9.44 -5.38
CA GLY A 171 8.01 8.65 -5.81
C GLY A 171 8.19 7.17 -5.66
N THR A 172 7.24 6.46 -6.23
CA THR A 172 7.16 5.00 -6.25
C THR A 172 6.62 4.59 -7.62
N ILE A 173 7.13 3.51 -8.17
CA ILE A 173 6.47 2.81 -9.27
C ILE A 173 6.03 1.44 -8.77
N MET A 174 4.83 0.99 -9.17
CA MET A 174 4.32 -0.32 -8.73
C MET A 174 5.27 -1.43 -9.20
N ASN A 175 5.50 -1.53 -10.51
CA ASN A 175 6.57 -2.35 -11.12
C ASN A 175 6.66 -3.79 -10.60
N CYS A 176 5.53 -4.39 -10.23
CA CYS A 176 5.43 -5.67 -9.55
C CYS A 176 4.81 -6.70 -10.52
N ALA A 177 5.67 -7.32 -11.32
CA ALA A 177 5.30 -8.32 -12.33
C ALA A 177 4.52 -9.50 -11.75
N LEU A 178 5.02 -10.12 -10.67
CA LEU A 178 4.52 -11.41 -10.20
C LEU A 178 3.16 -11.35 -9.46
N THR A 179 2.72 -10.17 -9.02
CA THR A 179 1.41 -10.02 -8.37
C THR A 179 0.26 -10.04 -9.36
N GLN A 180 0.56 -9.83 -10.66
CA GLN A 180 -0.44 -9.92 -11.73
C GLN A 180 -0.99 -11.34 -11.93
N PHE A 181 -0.29 -12.37 -11.44
CA PHE A 181 -0.69 -13.77 -11.62
C PHE A 181 -1.64 -14.30 -10.55
N VAL A 182 -1.77 -13.58 -9.42
CA VAL A 182 -2.50 -14.03 -8.23
C VAL A 182 -3.67 -13.10 -7.86
N GLY A 183 -3.91 -12.08 -8.70
CA GLY A 183 -4.93 -11.05 -8.52
C GLY A 183 -6.03 -11.06 -9.60
N PRO A 184 -6.82 -9.97 -9.74
CA PRO A 184 -7.96 -9.93 -10.65
C PRO A 184 -7.53 -10.14 -12.11
N THR A 185 -8.19 -11.09 -12.77
CA THR A 185 -7.85 -11.60 -14.11
C THR A 185 -7.96 -10.55 -15.22
N TYR A 186 -8.75 -9.49 -15.03
CA TYR A 186 -9.01 -8.48 -16.07
C TYR A 186 -7.90 -7.44 -16.20
N GLU A 187 -7.16 -7.15 -15.12
CA GLU A 187 -6.04 -6.19 -15.14
C GLU A 187 -4.67 -6.85 -15.35
N SER A 188 -4.65 -8.17 -15.53
CA SER A 188 -3.40 -8.92 -15.67
C SER A 188 -2.88 -8.84 -17.11
N VAL A 189 -1.65 -8.35 -17.28
CA VAL A 189 -1.00 -8.27 -18.60
C VAL A 189 -0.53 -9.62 -19.11
N THR A 190 -0.67 -10.68 -18.30
CA THR A 190 -0.15 -12.03 -18.59
C THR A 190 -0.93 -12.73 -19.68
N ALA A 191 -2.10 -12.19 -20.03
CA ALA A 191 -2.84 -12.56 -21.23
C ALA A 191 -2.15 -12.12 -22.53
N PHE A 192 -1.27 -11.10 -22.47
CA PHE A 192 -0.63 -10.48 -23.63
C PHE A 192 0.89 -10.62 -23.63
N PHE A 193 1.54 -10.72 -22.47
CA PHE A 193 3.00 -10.77 -22.35
C PHE A 193 3.50 -12.03 -21.59
N PRO A 194 4.55 -12.70 -22.10
CA PRO A 194 5.21 -13.79 -21.39
C PRO A 194 5.76 -13.37 -20.01
N ILE A 195 5.73 -14.30 -19.05
CA ILE A 195 6.10 -14.06 -17.65
C ILE A 195 7.56 -13.62 -17.52
N ASP A 196 8.44 -14.34 -18.20
CA ASP A 196 9.88 -14.10 -18.21
C ASP A 196 10.20 -12.72 -18.77
N LEU A 197 9.50 -12.28 -19.83
CA LEU A 197 9.63 -10.94 -20.39
C LEU A 197 9.20 -9.87 -19.39
N THR A 198 8.03 -10.03 -18.78
CA THR A 198 7.47 -9.08 -17.81
C THR A 198 8.37 -8.93 -16.57
N VAL A 199 8.88 -10.05 -16.04
CA VAL A 199 9.85 -10.05 -14.93
C VAL A 199 11.17 -9.40 -15.35
N LYS A 200 11.70 -9.73 -16.54
CA LYS A 200 12.93 -9.15 -17.06
C LYS A 200 12.82 -7.63 -17.18
N ILE A 201 11.73 -7.12 -17.76
CA ILE A 201 11.49 -5.68 -17.89
C ILE A 201 11.36 -5.01 -16.52
N GLY A 202 10.64 -5.63 -15.58
CA GLY A 202 10.53 -5.09 -14.22
C GLY A 202 11.88 -4.93 -13.55
N LEU A 203 12.77 -5.92 -13.69
CA LEU A 203 14.14 -5.84 -13.19
C LEU A 203 15.00 -4.78 -13.92
N ASP A 204 14.85 -4.64 -15.24
CA ASP A 204 15.55 -3.60 -16.01
C ASP A 204 15.15 -2.19 -15.53
N VAL A 205 13.86 -1.97 -15.27
CA VAL A 205 13.35 -0.72 -14.69
C VAL A 205 13.95 -0.49 -13.30
N MET A 206 13.96 -1.51 -12.43
CA MET A 206 14.56 -1.41 -11.10
C MET A 206 16.05 -1.00 -11.18
N GLU A 207 16.83 -1.72 -11.98
CA GLU A 207 18.26 -1.48 -12.18
C GLU A 207 18.55 -0.08 -12.74
N TYR A 208 17.76 0.36 -13.72
CA TYR A 208 17.88 1.68 -14.33
C TYR A 208 17.62 2.80 -13.32
N ILE A 209 16.54 2.69 -12.53
CA ILE A 209 16.11 3.69 -11.54
C ILE A 209 17.10 3.77 -10.38
N VAL A 210 17.55 2.63 -9.83
CA VAL A 210 18.47 2.57 -8.67
C VAL A 210 19.69 3.46 -8.86
N GLN A 211 20.21 3.53 -10.09
CA GLN A 211 21.43 4.29 -10.40
C GLN A 211 21.20 5.78 -10.66
N ARG A 212 19.97 6.18 -11.01
CA ARG A 212 19.69 7.50 -11.65
C ARG A 212 18.66 8.34 -10.93
N VAL A 213 17.76 7.71 -10.16
CA VAL A 213 16.65 8.39 -9.48
C VAL A 213 16.69 8.00 -8.00
N PRO A 214 17.71 8.47 -7.25
CA PRO A 214 18.08 7.94 -5.94
C PRO A 214 17.00 8.08 -4.86
N ARG A 215 15.93 8.85 -5.09
CA ARG A 215 14.82 9.07 -4.16
C ARG A 215 13.53 8.33 -4.56
N TRP A 216 13.57 7.55 -5.63
CA TRP A 216 12.45 6.75 -6.13
C TRP A 216 12.42 5.36 -5.50
N ASN A 217 11.24 4.88 -5.13
CA ASN A 217 11.05 3.48 -4.75
C ASN A 217 10.85 2.65 -6.02
N ILE A 218 11.76 1.71 -6.24
CA ILE A 218 11.96 1.02 -7.53
C ILE A 218 10.92 -0.07 -7.81
N VAL A 219 10.22 -0.49 -6.75
CA VAL A 219 9.13 -1.45 -6.77
C VAL A 219 8.26 -1.22 -5.55
N ASN A 220 6.97 -1.48 -5.71
CA ASN A 220 6.03 -1.57 -4.62
C ASN A 220 5.44 -2.99 -4.63
N ILE A 221 5.91 -3.84 -3.72
CA ILE A 221 5.49 -5.24 -3.64
C ILE A 221 4.00 -5.29 -3.30
N ASN A 222 3.18 -5.64 -4.28
CA ASN A 222 1.73 -5.51 -4.21
C ASN A 222 1.05 -6.76 -3.60
N ALA A 223 0.95 -6.78 -2.28
CA ALA A 223 0.18 -7.79 -1.57
C ALA A 223 -1.31 -7.41 -1.42
N TYR A 224 -1.65 -6.13 -1.54
CA TYR A 224 -3.04 -5.64 -1.44
C TYR A 224 -3.97 -6.36 -2.41
N ASN A 225 -3.63 -6.41 -3.70
CA ASN A 225 -4.49 -7.05 -4.70
C ASN A 225 -4.67 -8.55 -4.44
N VAL A 226 -3.68 -9.21 -3.84
CA VAL A 226 -3.79 -10.62 -3.44
C VAL A 226 -4.71 -10.75 -2.24
N ARG A 227 -4.56 -9.88 -1.24
CA ARG A 227 -5.43 -9.83 -0.07
C ARG A 227 -6.90 -9.64 -0.45
N GLU A 228 -7.17 -8.77 -1.41
CA GLU A 228 -8.54 -8.53 -1.90
C GLU A 228 -9.13 -9.71 -2.72
N THR A 229 -8.39 -10.79 -3.00
CA THR A 229 -8.97 -12.04 -3.54
C THR A 229 -9.37 -13.05 -2.46
N GLY A 230 -9.19 -12.70 -1.17
CA GLY A 230 -9.68 -13.48 -0.03
C GLY A 230 -8.61 -14.28 0.71
N VAL A 231 -7.32 -14.04 0.47
CA VAL A 231 -6.25 -14.66 1.26
C VAL A 231 -6.17 -14.06 2.67
N ASP A 232 -5.70 -14.82 3.64
CA ASP A 232 -5.60 -14.37 5.03
C ASP A 232 -4.34 -13.53 5.33
N ALA A 233 -4.13 -13.13 6.59
CA ALA A 233 -3.05 -12.18 6.95
C ALA A 233 -1.67 -12.84 6.90
N VAL A 234 -1.63 -14.14 7.20
CA VAL A 234 -0.44 -14.98 7.10
C VAL A 234 -0.02 -15.11 5.65
N GLN A 235 -0.99 -15.44 4.78
CA GLN A 235 -0.78 -15.61 3.34
C GLN A 235 -0.34 -14.30 2.67
N GLU A 236 -1.00 -13.19 2.97
CA GLU A 236 -0.60 -11.87 2.49
C GLU A 236 0.87 -11.57 2.86
N ALA A 237 1.23 -11.75 4.13
CA ALA A 237 2.59 -11.52 4.62
C ALA A 237 3.61 -12.45 3.94
N ALA A 238 3.32 -13.74 3.89
CA ALA A 238 4.19 -14.76 3.33
C ALA A 238 4.44 -14.56 1.82
N PHE A 239 3.38 -14.31 1.04
CA PHE A 239 3.50 -14.05 -0.40
C PHE A 239 4.28 -12.76 -0.66
N SER A 240 4.01 -11.71 0.10
CA SER A 240 4.70 -10.43 -0.02
C SER A 240 6.20 -10.52 0.23
N ILE A 241 6.61 -11.13 1.35
CA ILE A 241 8.02 -11.31 1.69
C ILE A 241 8.71 -12.26 0.71
N SER A 242 8.06 -13.36 0.32
CA SER A 242 8.61 -14.32 -0.64
C SER A 242 8.87 -13.67 -2.00
N LEU A 243 7.94 -12.82 -2.46
CA LEU A 243 8.10 -12.07 -3.70
C LEU A 243 9.25 -11.07 -3.62
N ALA A 244 9.36 -10.34 -2.52
CA ALA A 244 10.49 -9.43 -2.32
C ALA A 244 11.83 -10.18 -2.33
N ALA A 245 11.90 -11.36 -1.70
CA ALA A 245 13.08 -12.21 -1.71
C ALA A 245 13.47 -12.68 -3.13
N ASP A 246 12.50 -13.01 -3.98
CA ASP A 246 12.76 -13.37 -5.38
C ASP A 246 13.36 -12.20 -6.17
N TYR A 247 12.79 -11.00 -6.06
CA TYR A 247 13.37 -9.81 -6.71
C TYR A 247 14.79 -9.51 -6.21
N ILE A 248 15.04 -9.61 -4.90
CA ILE A 248 16.38 -9.41 -4.33
C ILE A 248 17.38 -10.41 -4.93
N ARG A 249 17.05 -11.71 -4.97
CA ARG A 249 17.92 -12.73 -5.58
C ARG A 249 18.22 -12.42 -7.04
N ARG A 250 17.22 -11.99 -7.80
CA ARG A 250 17.37 -11.67 -9.23
C ARG A 250 18.23 -10.42 -9.46
N LEU A 251 18.04 -9.37 -8.66
CA LEU A 251 18.87 -8.15 -8.74
C LEU A 251 20.32 -8.44 -8.31
N MET A 252 20.52 -9.21 -7.25
CA MET A 252 21.86 -9.66 -6.85
C MET A 252 22.50 -10.57 -7.91
N GLY A 253 21.73 -11.42 -8.57
CA GLY A 253 22.17 -12.23 -9.72
C GLY A 253 22.59 -11.39 -10.93
N ARG A 254 22.15 -10.14 -11.02
CA ARG A 254 22.62 -9.13 -12.00
C ARG A 254 23.84 -8.33 -11.51
N GLY A 255 24.39 -8.67 -10.35
CA GLY A 255 25.57 -8.02 -9.77
C GLY A 255 25.28 -6.78 -8.94
N LEU A 256 24.02 -6.49 -8.62
CA LEU A 256 23.68 -5.37 -7.72
C LEU A 256 23.90 -5.78 -6.26
N ASP A 257 24.65 -4.95 -5.53
CA ASP A 257 24.78 -5.09 -4.08
C ASP A 257 23.43 -4.78 -3.38
N VAL A 258 23.03 -5.61 -2.41
CA VAL A 258 21.72 -5.50 -1.75
C VAL A 258 21.48 -4.13 -1.12
N ASP A 259 22.52 -3.51 -0.54
CA ASP A 259 22.41 -2.21 0.11
C ASP A 259 22.24 -1.05 -0.89
N ARG A 260 22.53 -1.27 -2.18
CA ARG A 260 22.27 -0.28 -3.23
C ARG A 260 20.79 -0.10 -3.53
N PHE A 261 19.94 -1.10 -3.31
CA PHE A 261 18.56 -1.06 -3.79
C PHE A 261 17.51 -1.43 -2.75
N ALA A 262 17.83 -2.26 -1.74
CA ALA A 262 16.83 -2.74 -0.78
C ALA A 262 16.14 -1.60 -0.02
N HIS A 263 16.88 -0.56 0.33
CA HIS A 263 16.36 0.66 0.96
C HIS A 263 15.43 1.49 0.05
N ARG A 264 15.20 1.06 -1.20
CA ARG A 264 14.26 1.59 -2.20
C ARG A 264 13.16 0.59 -2.60
N MET A 265 13.15 -0.61 -2.05
CA MET A 265 11.99 -1.49 -2.13
C MET A 265 10.93 -1.02 -1.13
N ALA A 266 9.68 -0.97 -1.57
CA ALA A 266 8.53 -0.65 -0.74
C ALA A 266 7.48 -1.76 -0.86
N PHE A 267 6.54 -1.77 0.08
CA PHE A 267 5.45 -2.74 0.16
C PHE A 267 4.10 -2.04 0.08
N PHE A 268 3.11 -2.74 -0.45
CA PHE A 268 1.73 -2.30 -0.50
C PHE A 268 0.82 -3.45 -0.06
N GLY A 269 0.15 -3.26 1.07
CA GLY A 269 -0.74 -4.26 1.66
C GLY A 269 -2.09 -3.69 2.04
N ALA A 270 -2.95 -4.55 2.57
CA ALA A 270 -4.25 -4.15 3.10
C ALA A 270 -4.21 -3.94 4.62
N ALA A 271 -5.17 -3.16 5.12
CA ALA A 271 -5.64 -3.27 6.51
C ALA A 271 -7.11 -3.72 6.47
N HIS A 272 -7.36 -4.95 6.91
CA HIS A 272 -8.70 -5.50 7.06
C HIS A 272 -9.35 -5.09 8.40
N ILE A 273 -10.59 -5.54 8.63
CA ILE A 273 -11.41 -5.09 9.78
C ILE A 273 -10.94 -5.63 11.14
N ASP A 274 -10.13 -6.70 11.18
CA ASP A 274 -9.55 -7.20 12.44
C ASP A 274 -8.38 -6.30 12.87
N LEU A 275 -8.69 -5.34 13.74
CA LEU A 275 -7.75 -4.33 14.22
C LEU A 275 -6.44 -4.93 14.77
N PHE A 276 -6.51 -5.98 15.59
CA PHE A 276 -5.34 -6.48 16.28
C PHE A 276 -4.48 -7.38 15.40
N GLU A 277 -5.11 -8.21 14.57
CA GLU A 277 -4.41 -9.03 13.58
C GLU A 277 -3.63 -8.17 12.58
N GLU A 278 -4.24 -7.10 12.07
CA GLU A 278 -3.58 -6.22 11.11
C GLU A 278 -2.39 -5.46 11.73
N VAL A 279 -2.52 -5.02 12.98
CA VAL A 279 -1.39 -4.41 13.70
C VAL A 279 -0.28 -5.43 13.93
N ALA A 280 -0.61 -6.64 14.37
CA ALA A 280 0.36 -7.70 14.60
C ALA A 280 1.06 -8.15 13.30
N LYS A 281 0.32 -8.27 12.18
CA LYS A 281 0.85 -8.62 10.85
C LYS A 281 1.96 -7.66 10.43
N LEU A 282 1.69 -6.35 10.47
CA LEU A 282 2.66 -5.35 10.02
C LEU A 282 3.86 -5.24 10.98
N ARG A 283 3.69 -5.52 12.28
CA ARG A 283 4.80 -5.65 13.23
C ARG A 283 5.67 -6.88 12.94
N ALA A 284 5.05 -8.02 12.65
CA ALA A 284 5.73 -9.26 12.28
C ALA A 284 6.49 -9.10 10.96
N MET A 285 5.86 -8.55 9.92
CA MET A 285 6.49 -8.31 8.62
C MET A 285 7.75 -7.43 8.71
N ARG A 286 7.79 -6.44 9.61
CA ARG A 286 9.02 -5.66 9.87
C ARG A 286 10.16 -6.53 10.38
N ARG A 287 9.88 -7.44 11.32
CA ARG A 287 10.88 -8.36 11.87
C ARG A 287 11.38 -9.32 10.81
N ILE A 288 10.45 -9.95 10.09
CA ILE A 288 10.75 -10.92 9.03
C ILE A 288 11.65 -10.25 7.97
N TRP A 289 11.28 -9.05 7.50
CA TRP A 289 12.07 -8.30 6.53
C TRP A 289 13.47 -7.97 7.04
N ALA A 290 13.58 -7.40 8.24
CA ALA A 290 14.86 -7.00 8.80
C ALA A 290 15.80 -8.19 9.01
N ARG A 291 15.28 -9.30 9.52
CA ARG A 291 16.02 -10.57 9.68
C ARG A 291 16.41 -11.15 8.34
N MET A 292 15.48 -11.25 7.39
CA MET A 292 15.76 -11.79 6.06
C MET A 292 16.87 -11.03 5.35
N LEU A 293 16.87 -9.70 5.40
CA LEU A 293 17.91 -8.91 4.76
C LEU A 293 19.27 -9.08 5.44
N ARG A 294 19.32 -9.08 6.76
CA ARG A 294 20.57 -9.21 7.50
C ARG A 294 21.14 -10.63 7.44
N GLU A 295 20.31 -11.62 7.74
CA GLU A 295 20.70 -13.01 7.99
C GLU A 295 20.82 -13.80 6.67
N THR A 296 19.92 -13.56 5.71
CA THR A 296 19.90 -14.31 4.44
C THR A 296 20.63 -13.58 3.31
N PHE A 297 20.44 -12.26 3.19
CA PHE A 297 21.02 -11.46 2.09
C PHE A 297 22.28 -10.68 2.48
N GLY A 298 22.69 -10.71 3.75
CA GLY A 298 23.94 -10.10 4.22
C GLY A 298 23.96 -8.58 4.18
N ALA A 299 22.79 -7.92 4.20
CA ALA A 299 22.68 -6.46 4.19
C ALA A 299 23.35 -5.86 5.44
N LYS A 300 24.17 -4.82 5.23
CA LYS A 300 24.94 -4.15 6.27
C LYS A 300 24.39 -2.77 6.58
N ASN A 301 23.76 -2.11 5.59
CA ASN A 301 23.13 -0.82 5.79
C ASN A 301 21.82 -0.99 6.56
N GLU A 302 21.72 -0.33 7.71
CA GLU A 302 20.51 -0.33 8.54
C GLU A 302 19.27 0.09 7.76
N ARG A 303 19.41 1.05 6.84
CA ARG A 303 18.29 1.56 6.02
C ARG A 303 17.71 0.51 5.09
N SER A 304 18.49 -0.48 4.68
CA SER A 304 18.01 -1.62 3.88
C SER A 304 17.02 -2.48 4.69
N LEU A 305 17.24 -2.55 6.00
CA LEU A 305 16.43 -3.35 6.92
C LEU A 305 15.08 -2.70 7.26
N TRP A 306 14.81 -1.49 6.77
CA TRP A 306 13.55 -0.80 7.00
C TRP A 306 12.46 -1.33 6.07
N PHE A 307 11.49 -2.04 6.64
CA PHE A 307 10.26 -2.40 5.94
C PHE A 307 9.35 -1.16 5.87
N ARG A 308 9.25 -0.58 4.67
CA ARG A 308 8.46 0.62 4.37
C ARG A 308 7.23 0.22 3.60
N THR A 309 6.06 0.50 4.17
CA THR A 309 4.78 0.03 3.63
C THR A 309 3.80 1.16 3.41
N ALA A 310 3.09 1.08 2.29
CA ALA A 310 1.82 1.73 2.05
C ALA A 310 0.69 0.76 2.41
N ILE A 311 -0.40 1.27 2.95
CA ILE A 311 -1.59 0.50 3.26
C ILE A 311 -2.80 1.13 2.59
N GLN A 312 -3.63 0.29 2.02
CA GLN A 312 -5.00 0.61 1.65
C GLN A 312 -5.95 -0.09 2.62
N THR A 313 -6.97 0.61 3.10
CA THR A 313 -8.05 -0.04 3.85
C THR A 313 -8.76 -1.03 2.92
N SER A 314 -9.03 -2.24 3.39
CA SER A 314 -9.62 -3.29 2.56
C SER A 314 -11.03 -2.92 2.10
N ALA A 315 -11.30 -3.14 0.81
CA ALA A 315 -12.61 -2.93 0.20
C ALA A 315 -13.54 -4.14 0.40
N LEU A 316 -12.99 -5.35 0.56
CA LEU A 316 -13.74 -6.60 0.78
C LEU A 316 -14.86 -6.53 1.84
N PRO A 317 -14.66 -5.95 3.05
CA PRO A 317 -15.71 -5.89 4.06
C PRO A 317 -16.72 -4.74 3.84
N LEU A 318 -16.53 -3.91 2.81
CA LEU A 318 -17.40 -2.77 2.53
C LEU A 318 -18.66 -3.23 1.79
N THR A 319 -19.79 -2.59 2.11
CA THR A 319 -21.09 -3.02 1.62
C THR A 319 -21.74 -1.96 0.74
N ALA A 320 -22.35 -2.37 -0.38
CA ALA A 320 -23.14 -1.46 -1.20
C ALA A 320 -24.44 -1.04 -0.49
N GLN A 321 -24.99 -1.95 0.31
CA GLN A 321 -26.11 -1.67 1.19
C GLN A 321 -25.64 -0.91 2.42
N GLN A 322 -26.41 0.10 2.83
CA GLN A 322 -26.10 0.97 3.97
C GLN A 322 -24.64 1.49 3.93
N PRO A 323 -24.24 2.17 2.85
CA PRO A 323 -22.84 2.46 2.58
C PRO A 323 -22.21 3.40 3.60
N LEU A 324 -22.99 4.19 4.34
CA LEU A 324 -22.47 5.02 5.43
C LEU A 324 -21.81 4.18 6.55
N ASN A 325 -22.17 2.90 6.71
CA ASN A 325 -21.47 1.99 7.62
C ASN A 325 -20.01 1.77 7.20
N ASN A 326 -19.67 1.94 5.92
CA ASN A 326 -18.30 1.85 5.42
C ASN A 326 -17.42 2.96 5.98
N ILE A 327 -17.97 4.11 6.38
CA ILE A 327 -17.23 5.17 7.07
C ILE A 327 -16.64 4.63 8.39
N VAL A 328 -17.45 3.88 9.14
CA VAL A 328 -17.03 3.27 10.41
C VAL A 328 -15.99 2.19 10.15
N ARG A 329 -16.22 1.31 9.17
CA ARG A 329 -15.27 0.25 8.78
C ARG A 329 -13.91 0.82 8.38
N ALA A 330 -13.90 1.76 7.44
CA ALA A 330 -12.70 2.42 6.95
C ALA A 330 -11.96 3.20 8.05
N THR A 331 -12.68 3.74 9.04
CA THR A 331 -12.08 4.40 10.21
C THR A 331 -11.28 3.39 11.06
N ILE A 332 -11.85 2.22 11.35
CA ILE A 332 -11.17 1.17 12.13
C ILE A 332 -9.97 0.60 11.36
N GLN A 333 -10.12 0.34 10.06
CA GLN A 333 -9.02 -0.12 9.21
C GLN A 333 -7.89 0.92 9.12
N THR A 334 -8.23 2.20 8.99
CA THR A 334 -7.24 3.29 9.01
C THR A 334 -6.53 3.37 10.35
N LEU A 335 -7.25 3.21 11.46
CA LEU A 335 -6.67 3.18 12.80
C LEU A 335 -5.71 1.99 12.96
N ALA A 336 -6.04 0.81 12.43
CA ALA A 336 -5.14 -0.34 12.40
C ALA A 336 -3.83 -0.02 11.68
N ALA A 337 -3.91 0.56 10.47
CA ALA A 337 -2.73 0.97 9.70
C ALA A 337 -1.87 2.01 10.44
N VAL A 338 -2.49 2.94 11.17
CA VAL A 338 -1.79 3.94 11.99
C VAL A 338 -1.13 3.29 13.21
N LEU A 339 -1.86 2.49 13.99
CA LEU A 339 -1.31 1.79 15.16
C LEU A 339 -0.15 0.86 14.77
N ALA A 340 -0.20 0.31 13.56
CA ALA A 340 0.85 -0.51 12.98
C ALA A 340 2.11 0.27 12.55
N GLY A 341 2.09 1.61 12.46
CA GLY A 341 3.25 2.41 12.07
C GLY A 341 3.52 2.44 10.55
N THR A 342 2.47 2.50 9.73
CA THR A 342 2.52 2.62 8.26
C THR A 342 3.08 3.95 7.75
N GLN A 343 3.71 3.98 6.56
CA GLN A 343 4.32 5.20 5.98
C GLN A 343 3.41 5.97 5.01
N SER A 344 2.44 5.31 4.38
CA SER A 344 1.49 5.91 3.44
C SER A 344 0.13 5.22 3.55
N ILE A 345 -0.97 5.97 3.60
CA ILE A 345 -2.31 5.39 3.77
C ILE A 345 -3.28 5.93 2.72
N HIS A 346 -3.97 5.01 2.04
CA HIS A 346 -5.22 5.25 1.32
C HIS A 346 -6.38 4.76 2.18
N THR A 347 -7.39 5.61 2.36
CA THR A 347 -8.62 5.25 3.06
C THR A 347 -9.71 5.22 1.99
N THR A 348 -10.34 4.07 1.83
CA THR A 348 -11.40 3.85 0.84
C THR A 348 -12.62 4.71 1.11
N GLY A 349 -13.33 5.06 0.04
CA GLY A 349 -14.58 5.80 0.11
C GLY A 349 -15.70 4.99 0.76
N TYR A 350 -16.76 5.65 1.22
CA TYR A 350 -17.95 4.92 1.67
C TYR A 350 -18.70 4.26 0.51
N ASP A 351 -18.47 4.73 -0.71
CA ASP A 351 -19.05 4.33 -1.99
C ASP A 351 -18.25 3.23 -2.73
N GLU A 352 -17.11 2.79 -2.16
CA GLU A 352 -16.16 1.84 -2.74
C GLU A 352 -16.81 0.56 -3.28
N ALA A 353 -17.86 0.07 -2.61
CA ALA A 353 -18.50 -1.21 -2.96
C ALA A 353 -19.34 -1.16 -4.26
N TYR A 354 -19.59 0.03 -4.84
CA TYR A 354 -20.43 0.14 -6.05
C TYR A 354 -20.05 1.25 -7.02
N SER A 355 -19.15 2.18 -6.68
CA SER A 355 -18.68 3.19 -7.63
C SER A 355 -17.28 3.69 -7.30
N LEU A 356 -16.64 4.33 -8.28
CA LEU A 356 -15.46 5.15 -8.02
C LEU A 356 -15.81 6.31 -7.06
N PRO A 357 -14.82 6.81 -6.30
CA PRO A 357 -15.10 7.83 -5.28
C PRO A 357 -15.53 9.19 -5.84
N THR A 358 -16.64 9.68 -5.30
CA THR A 358 -17.06 11.08 -5.45
C THR A 358 -16.10 12.05 -4.75
N GLU A 359 -16.21 13.35 -5.02
CA GLU A 359 -15.46 14.35 -4.25
C GLU A 359 -15.82 14.31 -2.75
N GLU A 360 -17.09 14.04 -2.44
CA GLU A 360 -17.58 13.96 -1.07
C GLU A 360 -16.96 12.79 -0.30
N SER A 361 -16.99 11.59 -0.89
CA SER A 361 -16.44 10.39 -0.24
C SER A 361 -14.92 10.45 -0.09
N HIS A 362 -14.20 10.99 -1.09
CA HIS A 362 -12.76 11.25 -0.97
C HIS A 362 -12.42 12.30 0.08
N LYS A 363 -13.17 13.39 0.14
CA LYS A 363 -12.99 14.41 1.18
C LYS A 363 -13.19 13.79 2.55
N LEU A 364 -14.22 12.97 2.74
CA LEU A 364 -14.46 12.28 3.99
C LEU A 364 -13.31 11.32 4.35
N SER A 365 -12.80 10.57 3.37
CA SER A 365 -11.66 9.66 3.56
C SER A 365 -10.39 10.39 4.04
N ILE A 366 -10.11 11.58 3.48
CA ILE A 366 -9.01 12.44 3.95
C ILE A 366 -9.29 12.97 5.37
N ARG A 367 -10.54 13.36 5.67
CA ARG A 367 -10.94 13.83 7.01
C ARG A 367 -10.81 12.73 8.04
N THR A 368 -11.14 11.48 7.73
CA THR A 368 -10.92 10.32 8.61
C THR A 368 -9.46 10.22 9.03
N GLN A 369 -8.52 10.30 8.09
CA GLN A 369 -7.09 10.29 8.42
C GLN A 369 -6.67 11.52 9.25
N GLN A 370 -7.22 12.69 8.98
CA GLN A 370 -6.91 13.92 9.73
C GLN A 370 -7.45 13.87 11.17
N ILE A 371 -8.69 13.41 11.38
CA ILE A 371 -9.27 13.24 12.71
C ILE A 371 -8.42 12.25 13.52
N ILE A 372 -8.05 11.11 12.92
CA ILE A 372 -7.16 10.14 13.56
C ILE A 372 -5.83 10.81 13.94
N ALA A 373 -5.21 11.55 13.03
CA ALA A 373 -3.92 12.19 13.27
C ALA A 373 -3.96 13.29 14.35
N TYR A 374 -4.95 14.18 14.32
CA TYR A 374 -4.92 15.43 15.09
C TYR A 374 -5.78 15.40 16.36
N GLU A 375 -6.82 14.58 16.39
CA GLU A 375 -7.82 14.60 17.47
C GLU A 375 -7.65 13.44 18.45
N THR A 376 -7.37 12.22 17.95
CA THR A 376 -7.36 11.00 18.79
C THR A 376 -6.14 10.84 19.69
N LYS A 377 -5.08 11.64 19.47
CA LYS A 377 -3.78 11.55 20.17
C LYS A 377 -3.02 10.23 19.96
N VAL A 378 -3.46 9.37 19.04
CA VAL A 378 -2.78 8.10 18.72
C VAL A 378 -1.32 8.29 18.30
N VAL A 379 -0.99 9.43 17.70
CA VAL A 379 0.36 9.76 17.21
C VAL A 379 1.31 10.28 18.29
N ASN A 380 0.84 10.50 19.52
CA ASN A 380 1.65 11.08 20.60
C ASN A 380 2.68 10.11 21.19
N SER A 381 2.47 8.80 20.99
CA SER A 381 3.38 7.73 21.41
C SER A 381 3.72 6.80 20.26
N VAL A 382 4.93 6.26 20.26
CA VAL A 382 5.39 5.32 19.23
C VAL A 382 4.99 3.90 19.63
N ASP A 383 4.38 3.15 18.70
CA ASP A 383 3.87 1.79 18.92
C ASP A 383 3.10 1.68 20.25
N PRO A 384 1.97 2.40 20.41
CA PRO A 384 1.24 2.47 21.67
C PRO A 384 0.66 1.13 22.13
N LEU A 385 0.60 0.13 21.24
CA LEU A 385 0.21 -1.24 21.59
C LEU A 385 1.40 -2.12 22.00
N GLY A 386 2.64 -1.62 21.92
CA GLY A 386 3.82 -2.35 22.35
C GLY A 386 3.73 -2.69 23.84
N GLY A 387 3.87 -3.97 24.17
CA GLY A 387 3.72 -4.53 25.51
C GLY A 387 2.33 -5.07 25.82
N SER A 388 1.35 -4.90 24.93
CA SER A 388 0.07 -5.60 25.02
C SER A 388 0.31 -7.11 24.84
N TYR A 389 0.02 -7.90 25.88
CA TYR A 389 0.20 -9.36 25.84
C TYR A 389 -0.51 -10.00 24.64
N LEU A 390 -1.67 -9.46 24.23
CA LEU A 390 -2.40 -9.92 23.04
C LEU A 390 -1.64 -9.62 21.76
N VAL A 391 -1.24 -8.36 21.55
CA VAL A 391 -0.61 -7.92 20.29
C VAL A 391 0.78 -8.54 20.15
N GLU A 392 1.53 -8.65 21.24
CA GLU A 392 2.84 -9.28 21.20
C GLU A 392 2.76 -10.78 20.95
N SER A 393 1.84 -11.50 21.61
CA SER A 393 1.62 -12.93 21.36
C SER A 393 1.18 -13.18 19.91
N LEU A 394 0.26 -12.36 19.39
CA LEU A 394 -0.21 -12.49 18.01
C LEU A 394 0.88 -12.13 17.00
N THR A 395 1.72 -11.14 17.30
CA THR A 395 2.89 -10.78 16.47
C THR A 395 3.89 -11.93 16.39
N ASP A 396 4.14 -12.62 17.51
CA ASP A 396 5.02 -13.79 17.56
C ASP A 396 4.41 -15.05 16.91
N GLN A 397 3.08 -15.15 16.80
CA GLN A 397 2.41 -16.25 16.10
C GLN A 397 2.36 -16.03 14.58
N LEU A 398 2.30 -14.77 14.14
CA LEU A 398 2.29 -14.38 12.73
C LEU A 398 3.69 -14.38 12.11
N GLU A 399 4.74 -14.08 12.89
CA GLU A 399 6.14 -14.26 12.49
C GLU A 399 6.50 -15.74 12.44
#